data_AF-A0A7S3MNG3-F1
#
_entry.id   AF-A0A7S3MNG3-F1
#
_cell.length_a   1.000
_cell.length_b   1.000
_cell.length_c   1.000
_cell.angle_alpha   90.00
_cell.angle_beta   90.00
_cell.angle_gamma   90.00
#
_symmetry.space_group_name_H-M   'P 1'
#
loop_
_entity.id
_entity.type
_entity.pdbx_description
1 polymer ?
#
loop_
_entity_poly.entity_id
_entity_poly.type
_entity_poly.pdbx_seq_one_letter_code
_entity_poly.pdbx_strand_id
1 'polypeptide(L)'
;MSAKEMRQFQLAMRNSLVETENVNTSITEIEEMKTFFPTEQQFSDPLLYIDSLIKKENIHQYGCIKIIPPAAFRPPLGFDQNSDQKLPTRYQVLQELSQGKAFKQ
;
A
#
# COMPACT_ATOMS: atom_id res chain seq x y z
N MET A 1 -43.84 7.40 -3.69
CA MET A 1 -42.83 6.33 -3.75
C MET A 1 -43.47 5.04 -3.29
N SER A 2 -43.28 3.97 -4.05
CA SER A 2 -43.68 2.62 -3.66
C SER A 2 -42.88 2.15 -2.45
N ALA A 3 -43.46 1.31 -1.60
CA ALA A 3 -42.78 0.75 -0.42
C ALA A 3 -41.46 0.05 -0.78
N LYS A 4 -41.37 -0.51 -1.99
CA LYS A 4 -40.15 -1.14 -2.52
C LYS A 4 -39.04 -0.12 -2.81
N GLU A 5 -39.40 1.01 -3.40
CA GLU A 5 -38.48 2.11 -3.72
C GLU A 5 -37.93 2.74 -2.45
N MET A 6 -38.79 2.91 -1.44
CA MET A 6 -38.40 3.48 -0.14
C MET A 6 -37.41 2.57 0.61
N ARG A 7 -37.61 1.24 0.51
CA ARG A 7 -36.70 0.25 1.09
C ARG A 7 -35.36 0.20 0.37
N GLN A 8 -35.37 0.31 -0.97
CA GLN A 8 -34.14 0.40 -1.76
C GLN A 8 -33.38 1.70 -1.47
N PHE A 9 -34.08 2.82 -1.32
CA PHE A 9 -33.49 4.11 -0.96
C PHE A 9 -32.86 4.07 0.45
N GLN A 10 -33.56 3.52 1.44
CA GLN A 10 -33.00 3.34 2.79
C GLN A 10 -31.77 2.42 2.79
N LEU A 11 -31.79 1.34 1.99
CA LEU A 11 -30.65 0.43 1.88
C LEU A 11 -29.45 1.12 1.21
N ALA A 12 -29.69 1.91 0.17
CA ALA A 12 -28.67 2.70 -0.52
C ALA A 12 -28.06 3.76 0.41
N MET A 13 -28.88 4.49 1.16
CA MET A 13 -28.43 5.46 2.15
C MET A 13 -27.58 4.79 3.25
N ARG A 14 -28.01 3.62 3.74
CA ARG A 14 -27.27 2.86 4.76
C ARG A 14 -25.92 2.37 4.23
N ASN A 15 -25.86 1.91 2.98
CA ASN A 15 -24.64 1.45 2.34
C ASN A 15 -23.74 2.62 1.88
N SER A 16 -24.29 3.82 1.71
CA SER A 16 -23.57 5.05 1.37
C SER A 16 -22.86 5.70 2.57
N LEU A 17 -23.06 5.20 3.79
CA LEU A 17 -22.39 5.67 5.01
C LEU A 17 -20.94 5.16 5.14
N VAL A 18 -20.36 4.53 4.11
CA VAL A 18 -19.06 3.85 4.22
C VAL A 18 -17.85 4.81 4.07
N GLU A 19 -18.01 6.00 3.51
CA GLU A 19 -16.98 7.06 3.60
C GLU A 19 -17.64 8.43 3.74
N THR A 20 -18.01 8.79 4.96
CA THR A 20 -18.58 10.12 5.29
C THR A 20 -17.53 11.20 5.53
N GLU A 21 -16.26 10.82 5.67
CA GLU A 21 -15.17 11.75 5.92
C GLU A 21 -14.16 11.66 4.78
N ASN A 22 -13.77 12.82 4.28
CA ASN A 22 -12.65 12.92 3.36
C ASN A 22 -11.39 12.62 4.18
N VAL A 23 -10.97 11.35 4.28
CA VAL A 23 -9.80 10.89 5.04
C VAL A 23 -8.51 11.63 4.66
N ASN A 24 -8.56 12.37 3.55
CA ASN A 24 -7.51 13.23 3.04
C ASN A 24 -7.26 14.52 3.85
N THR A 25 -8.16 14.96 4.75
CA THR A 25 -7.94 16.17 5.57
C THR A 25 -6.73 16.07 6.50
N SER A 26 -6.30 14.85 6.83
CA SER A 26 -5.17 14.56 7.72
C SER A 26 -3.98 13.90 7.00
N ILE A 27 -3.86 13.96 5.67
CA ILE A 27 -2.68 13.42 4.95
C ILE A 27 -1.38 14.02 5.50
N THR A 28 -1.43 15.28 5.93
CA THR A 28 -0.29 15.99 6.54
C THR A 28 0.06 15.53 7.94
N GLU A 29 -0.78 14.71 8.57
CA GLU A 29 -0.65 14.24 9.96
C GLU A 29 -0.29 12.74 10.04
N ILE A 30 -0.08 12.08 8.90
CA ILE A 30 0.33 10.67 8.88
C ILE A 30 1.78 10.57 9.37
N GLU A 31 2.01 9.78 10.42
CA GLU A 31 3.35 9.52 10.92
C GLU A 31 4.20 8.83 9.85
N GLU A 32 5.42 9.33 9.67
CA GLU A 32 6.38 8.75 8.73
C GLU A 32 6.73 7.30 9.09
N MET A 33 6.90 6.48 8.07
CA MET A 33 7.24 5.07 8.26
C MET A 33 8.62 4.92 8.92
N LYS A 34 8.70 4.04 9.93
CA LYS A 34 9.97 3.69 10.57
C LYS A 34 10.99 3.22 9.52
N THR A 35 12.13 3.90 9.48
CA THR A 35 13.17 3.69 8.48
C THR A 35 14.47 3.20 9.12
N PHE A 36 15.09 2.18 8.54
CA PHE A 36 16.34 1.59 9.01
C PHE A 36 17.46 1.67 7.97
N PHE A 37 18.69 1.80 8.45
CA PHE A 37 19.90 2.00 7.63
C PHE A 37 20.98 0.98 8.07
N PRO A 38 20.96 -0.25 7.53
CA PRO A 38 21.97 -1.26 7.84
C PRO A 38 23.36 -0.84 7.36
N THR A 39 24.38 -1.33 8.08
CA THR A 39 25.75 -1.37 7.57
C THR A 39 25.89 -2.44 6.47
N GLU A 40 26.98 -2.42 5.71
CA GLU A 40 27.26 -3.44 4.69
C GLU A 40 27.28 -4.87 5.28
N GLN A 41 27.83 -5.02 6.48
CA GLN A 41 27.89 -6.30 7.18
C GLN A 41 26.49 -6.77 7.58
N GLN A 42 25.66 -5.86 8.09
CA GLN A 42 24.28 -6.17 8.45
C GLN A 42 23.43 -6.50 7.21
N PHE A 43 23.68 -5.83 6.09
CA PHE A 43 22.94 -6.03 4.85
C PHE A 43 23.39 -7.26 4.05
N SER A 44 24.50 -7.91 4.44
CA SER A 44 25.04 -9.07 3.73
C SER A 44 24.04 -10.24 3.64
N ASP A 45 23.24 -10.44 4.69
CA ASP A 45 22.11 -11.37 4.71
C ASP A 45 20.82 -10.63 5.12
N PRO A 46 19.94 -10.31 4.16
CA PRO A 46 18.71 -9.58 4.43
C PRO A 46 17.76 -10.30 5.40
N LEU A 47 17.72 -11.64 5.40
CA LEU A 47 16.80 -12.39 6.26
C LEU A 47 17.25 -12.33 7.71
N LEU A 48 18.56 -12.46 7.96
CA LEU A 48 19.13 -12.30 9.30
C LEU A 48 18.95 -10.87 9.81
N TYR A 49 19.09 -9.87 8.94
CA TYR A 49 18.85 -8.48 9.34
C TYR A 49 17.39 -8.25 9.74
N ILE A 50 16.43 -8.71 8.92
CA ILE A 50 15.00 -8.59 9.23
C ILE A 50 14.65 -9.31 10.54
N ASP A 51 15.15 -10.53 10.75
CA ASP A 51 14.95 -11.27 12.01
C ASP A 51 15.53 -10.50 13.22
N SER A 52 16.68 -9.85 13.04
CA SER A 52 17.27 -9.02 14.09
C SER A 52 16.40 -7.81 14.44
N LEU A 53 15.76 -7.17 13.45
CA LEU A 53 14.84 -6.05 13.67
C LEU A 53 13.55 -6.52 14.36
N ILE A 54 13.02 -7.68 13.99
CA ILE A 54 11.88 -8.30 14.66
C ILE A 54 12.16 -8.47 16.16
N LYS A 55 13.32 -9.05 16.49
CA LYS A 55 13.68 -9.38 17.87
C LYS A 55 14.09 -8.17 18.72
N LYS A 56 14.78 -7.19 18.13
CA LYS A 56 15.39 -6.07 18.87
C LYS A 56 14.57 -4.78 18.84
N GLU A 57 13.86 -4.52 17.75
CA GLU A 57 13.21 -3.23 17.47
C GLU A 57 11.66 -3.34 17.46
N ASN A 58 11.12 -4.52 17.74
CA ASN A 58 9.67 -4.81 17.78
C ASN A 58 8.90 -4.29 16.55
N ILE A 59 9.46 -4.49 15.35
CA ILE A 59 8.94 -3.87 14.12
C ILE A 59 7.52 -4.32 13.73
N HIS A 60 7.00 -5.40 14.31
CA HIS A 60 5.65 -5.92 14.05
C HIS A 60 4.54 -4.92 14.38
N GLN A 61 4.78 -3.99 15.31
CA GLN A 61 3.79 -2.99 15.69
C GLN A 61 3.45 -2.01 14.55
N TYR A 62 4.35 -1.83 13.57
CA TYR A 62 4.20 -0.83 12.52
C TYR A 62 3.44 -1.34 11.28
N GLY A 63 3.28 -2.65 11.12
CA GLY A 63 2.73 -3.29 9.92
C GLY A 63 3.66 -3.23 8.68
N CYS A 64 4.33 -2.11 8.46
CA CYS A 64 5.33 -1.90 7.40
C CYS A 64 6.51 -1.05 7.90
N ILE A 65 7.68 -1.29 7.32
CA ILE A 65 8.91 -0.55 7.60
C ILE A 65 9.68 -0.29 6.29
N LYS A 66 10.54 0.73 6.29
CA LYS A 66 11.42 1.06 5.17
C LYS A 66 12.87 0.68 5.51
N ILE A 67 13.56 -0.01 4.61
CA ILE A 67 14.99 -0.32 4.76
C ILE A 67 15.72 0.33 3.59
N ILE A 68 16.65 1.23 3.89
CA ILE A 68 17.49 1.89 2.89
C ILE A 68 18.81 1.13 2.83
N PRO A 69 19.17 0.52 1.69
CA PRO A 69 20.37 -0.30 1.60
C PRO A 69 21.64 0.55 1.75
N PRO A 70 22.79 -0.08 2.07
CA PRO A 70 24.08 0.59 2.11
C PRO A 70 24.45 1.19 0.75
N ALA A 71 25.20 2.29 0.74
CA ALA A 71 25.54 3.02 -0.49
C ALA A 71 26.33 2.19 -1.53
N ALA A 72 27.03 1.13 -1.09
CA ALA A 72 27.74 0.19 -1.95
C ALA A 72 26.81 -0.76 -2.71
N PHE A 73 25.59 -1.01 -2.22
CA PHE A 73 24.62 -1.87 -2.88
C PHE A 73 23.91 -1.12 -4.01
N ARG A 74 24.39 -1.32 -5.24
CA ARG A 74 23.88 -0.68 -6.45
C ARG A 74 23.56 -1.72 -7.52
N PRO A 75 22.45 -2.47 -7.40
CA PRO A 75 22.07 -3.44 -8.40
C PRO A 75 21.83 -2.74 -9.75
N PRO A 76 22.29 -3.32 -10.87
CA PRO A 76 21.96 -2.79 -12.18
C PRO A 76 20.45 -2.98 -12.45
N LEU A 77 19.90 -2.13 -13.32
CA LEU A 77 18.54 -2.34 -13.80
C LEU A 77 18.50 -3.60 -14.67
N GLY A 78 17.77 -4.63 -14.22
CA GLY A 78 17.63 -5.91 -14.93
C GLY A 78 16.55 -5.92 -16.02
N PHE A 79 15.97 -4.77 -16.37
CA PHE A 79 14.91 -4.65 -17.37
C PHE A 79 15.48 -4.15 -18.70
N ASP A 80 15.14 -4.82 -19.81
CA ASP A 80 15.48 -4.34 -21.14
C ASP A 80 14.54 -3.20 -21.55
N GLN A 81 15.06 -1.97 -21.49
CA GLN A 81 14.31 -0.77 -21.84
C GLN A 81 13.99 -0.65 -23.34
N ASN A 82 14.71 -1.38 -24.19
CA ASN A 82 14.56 -1.32 -25.64
C ASN A 82 13.76 -2.50 -26.20
N SER A 83 13.19 -3.33 -25.32
CA SER A 83 12.38 -4.46 -25.73
C SER A 83 11.07 -4.00 -26.37
N ASP A 84 10.68 -4.65 -27.47
CA ASP A 84 9.37 -4.47 -28.10
C ASP A 84 8.22 -5.10 -27.26
N GLN A 85 8.56 -5.80 -26.18
CA GLN A 85 7.59 -6.48 -25.32
C GLN A 85 6.75 -5.47 -24.52
N LYS A 86 5.45 -5.45 -24.79
CA LYS A 86 4.50 -4.61 -24.05
C LYS A 86 3.96 -5.35 -22.83
N LEU A 87 3.95 -4.67 -21.68
CA LEU A 87 3.26 -5.13 -20.49
C LEU A 87 1.80 -4.64 -20.53
N PRO A 88 0.80 -5.54 -20.57
CA PRO A 88 -0.59 -5.13 -20.53
C PRO A 88 -0.89 -4.51 -19.16
N THR A 89 -1.33 -3.25 -19.16
CA THR A 89 -1.76 -2.55 -17.95
C THR A 89 -3.26 -2.67 -17.76
N ARG A 90 -3.71 -2.62 -16.50
CA ARG A 90 -5.13 -2.64 -16.16
C ARG A 90 -5.61 -1.21 -15.97
N TYR A 91 -6.82 -0.91 -16.44
CA TYR A 91 -7.48 0.34 -16.11
C TYR A 91 -8.02 0.28 -14.68
N GLN A 92 -7.66 1.28 -13.89
CA GLN A 92 -8.17 1.45 -12.53
C GLN A 92 -9.08 2.68 -12.49
N VAL A 93 -10.38 2.46 -12.33
CA VAL A 93 -11.36 3.55 -12.20
C VAL A 93 -11.40 3.97 -10.74
N LEU A 94 -10.83 5.15 -10.43
CA LEU A 94 -10.71 5.65 -9.06
C LEU A 94 -12.06 5.74 -8.34
N GLN A 95 -13.13 6.08 -9.05
CA GLN A 95 -14.49 6.14 -8.51
C GLN A 95 -15.05 4.76 -8.10
N GLU A 96 -14.64 3.68 -8.77
CA GLU A 96 -15.02 2.32 -8.36
C GLU A 96 -14.16 1.86 -7.19
N LEU A 97 -12.88 2.25 -7.19
CA LEU A 97 -11.94 1.96 -6.11
C LEU A 97 -12.37 2.58 -4.78
N SER A 98 -12.79 3.86 -4.79
CA SER A 98 -13.30 4.53 -3.58
C SER A 98 -14.58 3.90 -3.05
N GLN A 99 -15.34 3.21 -3.90
CA GLN A 99 -16.51 2.44 -3.49
C GLN A 99 -16.15 1.04 -2.95
N GLY A 100 -14.86 0.73 -2.78
CA GLY A 100 -14.37 -0.57 -2.32
C GLY A 100 -14.67 -1.71 -3.29
N LYS A 101 -14.97 -1.42 -4.56
CA LYS A 101 -15.24 -2.47 -5.56
C LYS A 101 -13.93 -3.14 -5.93
N ALA A 102 -13.84 -4.43 -5.64
CA ALA A 102 -12.71 -5.24 -6.05
C ALA A 102 -12.57 -5.26 -7.58
N PHE A 103 -11.33 -5.41 -8.05
CA PHE A 103 -11.04 -5.56 -9.47
C PHE A 103 -11.80 -6.77 -10.03
N LYS A 104 -12.58 -6.57 -11.10
CA LYS A 104 -13.16 -7.68 -11.85
C LYS A 104 -12.02 -8.42 -12.55
N GLN A 105 -11.83 -9.69 -12.19
CA GLN A 105 -10.84 -10.58 -12.79
C GLN A 105 -11.39 -11.21 -14.07
#